data_AF-A0A2Z3GRL0-F1
#
_entry.id   AF-A0A2Z3GRL0-F1
#
_cell.length_a   1.000
_cell.length_b   1.000
_cell.length_c   1.000
_cell.angle_alpha   90.00
_cell.angle_beta   90.00
_cell.angle_gamma   90.00
#
_symmetry.space_group_name_H-M   'P 1'
#
loop_
_entity.id
_entity.type
_entity.pdbx_description
1 polymer ?
#
loop_
_entity_poly.entity_id
_entity_poly.type
_entity_poly.pdbx_seq_one_letter_code
_entity_poly.pdbx_strand_id
1 'polypeptide(L)'
;MRNPTILLLMLATVLLAEWYGFQATRTLTQHLDAGPRRAWAWGYWLLTAAVWGLALWAGPTRQSGNALLKSRLISLLLLVLVTKLVLLLPLLLEDLTRLGRWALSAATRPAGAAGIAVSRSEFLAKVALGLGAIPFVALLWGVVRGATDYQVRRVVLKYPNLPPAFDGFKVLQISDLHTGSFTSTEPLQRAVGFINAQKADLILMTGDLVNNVATEVEPHIPALAGIRSELPIFSSLGNHDYGDYVQWASPAAKRANLERLMQNHAKIGWTLLNDTSHTIERGGDKIAVLGVQNWSSHANFPKHGNLPQAHAASGDAPFKILLSHDPSHWEAQVLDYPDIDLTLSGHTHGMQFGVNLPFFKWSPVQYSYKQWAGLYQRGAQRLYVNVGLGYLGYPGRVGFLPEITVFELRRA
;
A
#
# COMPACT_ATOMS: atom_id res chain seq x y z
N MET A 1 6.04 -7.81 19.42
CA MET A 1 6.47 -6.81 20.42
C MET A 1 7.39 -5.81 19.73
N ARG A 2 7.09 -4.50 19.78
CA ARG A 2 7.89 -3.47 19.08
C ARG A 2 9.21 -3.26 19.81
N ASN A 3 10.33 -3.31 19.08
CA ASN A 3 11.65 -3.01 19.61
C ASN A 3 11.66 -1.54 20.12
N PRO A 4 11.88 -1.30 21.43
CA PRO A 4 11.81 0.04 22.01
C PRO A 4 12.83 1.00 21.37
N THR A 5 13.97 0.47 20.91
CA THR A 5 14.99 1.25 20.20
C THR A 5 14.46 1.80 18.88
N ILE A 6 13.69 1.01 18.11
CA ILE A 6 13.11 1.48 16.84
C ILE A 6 12.11 2.61 17.11
N LEU A 7 11.28 2.45 18.14
CA LEU A 7 10.32 3.50 18.53
C LEU A 7 11.03 4.80 18.92
N LEU A 8 12.08 4.72 19.74
CA LEU A 8 12.87 5.88 20.14
C LEU A 8 13.54 6.56 18.94
N LEU A 9 14.10 5.79 18.00
CA LEU A 9 14.69 6.33 16.77
C LEU A 9 13.65 7.03 15.89
N MET A 10 12.45 6.45 15.75
CA MET A 10 11.36 7.08 15.01
C MET A 10 10.95 8.40 15.66
N LEU A 11 10.76 8.43 16.99
CA LEU A 11 10.41 9.64 17.72
C LEU A 11 11.50 10.71 17.60
N ALA A 12 12.78 10.34 17.73
CA ALA A 12 13.89 11.25 17.55
C ALA A 12 13.92 11.84 16.13
N THR A 13 13.68 11.00 15.10
CA THR A 13 13.63 11.45 13.70
C THR A 13 12.49 12.43 13.46
N VAL A 14 11.32 12.17 14.02
CA VAL A 14 10.16 13.08 13.95
C VAL A 14 10.48 14.42 14.63
N LEU A 15 11.04 14.40 15.84
CA LEU A 15 11.42 15.61 16.57
C LEU A 15 12.47 16.43 15.82
N LEU A 16 13.45 15.76 15.19
CA LEU A 16 14.43 16.42 14.33
C LEU A 16 13.75 17.05 13.11
N ALA A 17 12.87 16.34 12.41
CA ALA A 17 12.14 16.88 11.28
C ALA A 17 11.30 18.12 11.66
N GLU A 18 10.66 18.09 12.82
CA GLU A 18 9.93 19.23 13.40
C GLU A 18 10.85 20.42 13.69
N TRP A 19 12.00 20.17 14.31
CA TRP A 19 12.99 21.20 14.60
C TRP A 19 13.54 21.85 13.34
N TYR A 20 13.93 21.05 12.35
CA TYR A 20 14.46 21.56 11.09
C TYR A 20 13.40 22.32 10.28
N GLY A 21 12.14 21.88 10.30
CA GLY A 21 11.02 22.64 9.73
C GLY A 21 10.86 24.02 10.38
N PHE A 22 11.02 24.10 11.70
CA PHE A 22 11.00 25.37 12.43
C PHE A 22 12.21 26.24 12.07
N GLN A 23 13.43 25.67 11.98
CA GLN A 23 14.63 26.42 11.59
C GLN A 23 14.53 26.99 10.17
N ALA A 24 13.95 26.24 9.22
CA ALA A 24 13.69 26.73 7.88
C ALA A 24 12.74 27.94 7.90
N THR A 25 11.66 27.85 8.69
CA THR A 25 10.69 28.96 8.88
C THR A 25 11.36 30.20 9.50
N ARG A 26 12.20 30.00 10.53
CA ARG A 26 12.95 31.07 11.18
C ARG A 26 13.95 31.74 10.23
N THR A 27 14.62 30.94 9.39
CA THR A 27 15.57 31.44 8.39
C THR A 27 14.85 32.28 7.34
N LEU A 28 13.69 31.84 6.85
CA LEU A 28 12.91 32.62 5.88
C LEU A 28 12.38 33.94 6.46
N THR A 29 12.09 33.99 7.75
CA THR A 29 11.46 35.17 8.38
C THR A 29 12.47 36.08 9.08
N GLN A 30 13.77 35.80 8.94
CA GLN A 30 14.84 36.53 9.63
C GLN A 30 14.90 38.02 9.25
N HIS A 31 14.48 38.36 8.03
CA HIS A 31 14.47 39.73 7.50
C HIS A 31 13.26 40.55 7.98
N LEU A 32 12.25 39.91 8.57
CA LEU A 32 11.07 40.59 9.10
C LEU A 32 11.34 41.20 10.48
N ASP A 33 10.59 42.23 10.84
CA ASP A 33 10.63 42.85 12.17
C ASP A 33 10.26 41.88 13.30
N ALA A 34 10.61 42.25 14.53
CA ALA A 34 10.45 41.39 15.71
C ALA A 34 8.99 40.96 15.98
N GLY A 35 7.99 41.78 15.61
CA GLY A 35 6.57 41.44 15.73
C GLY A 35 6.18 40.31 14.77
N PRO A 36 6.22 40.52 13.44
CA PRO A 36 5.91 39.51 12.44
C PRO A 36 6.73 38.22 12.59
N ARG A 37 8.02 38.33 12.91
CA ARG A 37 8.89 37.16 13.13
C ARG A 37 8.41 36.28 14.30
N ARG A 38 7.99 36.90 15.40
CA ARG A 38 7.38 36.18 16.54
C ARG A 38 6.05 35.56 16.15
N ALA A 39 5.22 36.27 15.37
CA ALA A 39 3.94 35.75 14.89
C ALA A 39 4.12 34.50 14.02
N TRP A 40 5.09 34.49 13.09
CA TRP A 40 5.43 33.31 12.29
C TRP A 40 5.93 32.13 13.14
N ALA A 41 6.77 32.40 14.13
CA ALA A 41 7.27 31.36 15.03
C ALA A 41 6.14 30.72 15.84
N TRP A 42 5.24 31.52 16.41
CA TRP A 42 4.05 31.03 17.10
C TRP A 42 3.10 30.30 16.16
N GLY A 43 2.87 30.83 14.96
CA GLY A 43 2.02 30.20 13.94
C GLY A 43 2.50 28.80 13.56
N TYR A 44 3.82 28.59 13.38
CA TYR A 44 4.39 27.27 13.10
C TYR A 44 4.07 26.26 14.22
N TRP A 45 4.33 26.62 15.47
CA TRP A 45 4.12 25.72 16.61
C TRP A 45 2.64 25.49 16.91
N LEU A 46 1.79 26.51 16.77
CA LEU A 46 0.34 26.36 16.92
C LEU A 46 -0.24 25.44 15.85
N LEU A 47 0.17 25.59 14.58
CA LEU A 47 -0.26 24.70 13.50
C LEU A 47 0.23 23.27 13.73
N THR A 48 1.50 23.11 14.11
CA THR A 48 2.08 21.79 14.42
C THR A 48 1.32 21.12 15.57
N ALA A 49 1.12 21.83 16.68
CA ALA A 49 0.35 21.33 17.83
C ALA A 49 -1.09 20.98 17.46
N ALA A 50 -1.75 21.79 16.62
CA ALA A 50 -3.10 21.52 16.14
C ALA A 50 -3.18 20.25 15.28
N VAL A 51 -2.27 20.09 14.30
CA VAL A 51 -2.23 18.90 13.43
C VAL A 51 -1.96 17.63 14.25
N TRP A 52 -0.97 17.67 15.15
CA TRP A 52 -0.69 16.55 16.05
C TRP A 52 -1.85 16.26 17.00
N GLY A 53 -2.42 17.27 17.64
CA GLY A 53 -3.54 17.12 18.57
C GLY A 53 -4.77 16.52 17.90
N LEU A 54 -5.13 17.00 16.71
CA LEU A 54 -6.25 16.46 15.93
C LEU A 54 -6.00 15.02 15.49
N ALA A 55 -4.79 14.67 15.05
CA ALA A 55 -4.45 13.31 14.66
C ALA A 55 -4.42 12.34 15.85
N LEU A 56 -3.89 12.78 17.02
CA LEU A 56 -3.88 11.99 18.25
C LEU A 56 -5.29 11.77 18.80
N TRP A 57 -6.19 12.73 18.64
CA TRP A 57 -7.62 12.56 18.96
C TRP A 57 -8.33 11.63 17.97
N ALA A 58 -8.06 11.80 16.68
CA ALA A 58 -8.70 11.03 15.61
C ALA A 58 -8.25 9.56 15.57
N GLY A 59 -6.99 9.28 15.88
CA GLY A 59 -6.38 7.94 15.78
C GLY A 59 -7.10 6.84 16.55
N PRO A 60 -7.20 6.94 17.89
CA PRO A 60 -7.86 5.93 18.74
C PRO A 60 -9.34 5.75 18.42
N THR A 61 -9.99 6.80 17.90
CA THR A 61 -11.43 6.81 17.62
C THR A 61 -11.74 6.76 16.13
N ARG A 62 -10.78 6.36 15.28
CA ARG A 62 -10.89 6.43 13.81
C ARG A 62 -12.13 5.71 13.25
N GLN A 63 -12.64 4.72 14.00
CA GLN A 63 -13.78 3.88 13.61
C GLN A 63 -15.13 4.37 14.16
N SER A 64 -15.17 5.41 14.98
CA SER A 64 -16.41 5.94 15.55
C SER A 64 -16.75 7.32 14.99
N GLY A 65 -18.05 7.62 14.85
CA GLY A 65 -18.52 8.89 14.30
C GLY A 65 -18.11 9.08 12.84
N ASN A 66 -17.63 10.28 12.49
CA ASN A 66 -17.21 10.58 11.12
C ASN A 66 -15.81 10.01 10.81
N ALA A 67 -15.75 8.73 10.46
CA ALA A 67 -14.51 8.02 10.13
C ALA A 67 -13.72 8.67 8.98
N LEU A 68 -14.41 9.24 8.00
CA LEU A 68 -13.82 9.93 6.87
C LEU A 68 -13.05 11.18 7.29
N LEU A 69 -13.66 12.03 8.11
CA LEU A 69 -13.00 13.22 8.66
C LEU A 69 -11.76 12.80 9.45
N LYS A 70 -11.88 11.78 10.30
CA LYS A 70 -10.76 11.29 11.13
C LYS A 70 -9.61 10.74 10.29
N SER A 71 -9.90 9.95 9.25
CA SER A 71 -8.90 9.48 8.28
C SER A 71 -8.20 10.64 7.58
N ARG A 72 -8.93 11.69 7.17
CA ARG A 72 -8.33 12.90 6.57
C ARG A 72 -7.43 13.66 7.54
N LEU A 73 -7.80 13.77 8.82
CA LEU A 73 -6.97 14.42 9.85
C LEU A 73 -5.67 13.65 10.11
N ILE A 74 -5.73 12.32 10.18
CA ILE A 74 -4.54 11.46 10.32
C ILE A 74 -3.66 11.56 9.05
N SER A 75 -4.29 11.59 7.87
CA SER A 75 -3.60 11.75 6.58
C SER A 75 -2.90 13.11 6.48
N LEU A 76 -3.49 14.16 7.03
CA LEU A 76 -2.87 15.49 7.09
C LEU A 76 -1.57 15.45 7.92
N LEU A 77 -1.57 14.75 9.06
CA LEU A 77 -0.35 14.55 9.84
C LEU A 77 0.71 13.79 9.02
N LEU A 78 0.34 12.70 8.36
CA LEU A 78 1.26 11.93 7.52
C LEU A 78 1.86 12.81 6.40
N LEU A 79 1.03 13.58 5.72
CA LEU A 79 1.43 14.51 4.66
C LEU A 79 2.45 15.54 5.17
N VAL A 80 2.16 16.17 6.30
CA VAL A 80 3.06 17.15 6.93
C VAL A 80 4.37 16.48 7.35
N LEU A 81 4.31 15.27 7.91
CA LEU A 81 5.49 14.56 8.37
C LEU A 81 6.40 14.14 7.20
N VAL A 82 5.85 13.56 6.13
CA VAL A 82 6.63 13.19 4.93
C VAL A 82 7.31 14.41 4.34
N THR A 83 6.61 15.54 4.29
CA THR A 83 7.17 16.82 3.84
C THR A 83 8.36 17.22 4.71
N LYS A 84 8.21 17.22 6.03
CA LYS A 84 9.27 17.59 6.97
C LYS A 84 10.46 16.62 6.92
N LEU A 85 10.23 15.32 6.69
CA LEU A 85 11.31 14.34 6.50
C LEU A 85 12.11 14.60 5.23
N VAL A 86 11.47 15.06 4.16
CA VAL A 86 12.17 15.46 2.93
C VAL A 86 12.96 16.76 3.14
N LEU A 87 12.42 17.71 3.92
CA LEU A 87 13.14 18.93 4.32
C LEU A 87 14.37 18.63 5.19
N LEU A 88 14.26 17.62 6.07
CA LEU A 88 15.31 17.23 7.00
C LEU A 88 16.61 16.88 6.26
N LEU A 89 16.53 16.14 5.15
CA LEU A 89 17.71 15.62 4.44
C LEU A 89 18.69 16.72 3.95
N PRO A 90 18.28 17.71 3.13
CA PRO A 90 19.20 18.76 2.66
C PRO A 90 19.68 19.67 3.80
N LEU A 91 18.84 19.96 4.80
CA LEU A 91 19.22 20.82 5.92
C LEU A 91 20.21 20.13 6.88
N LEU A 92 20.01 18.84 7.14
CA LEU A 92 20.94 18.04 7.92
C LEU A 92 22.29 17.91 7.20
N LEU A 93 22.27 17.68 5.88
CA LEU A 93 23.50 17.65 5.08
C LEU A 93 24.25 18.99 5.15
N GLU A 94 23.53 20.11 5.08
CA GLU A 94 24.13 21.43 5.24
C GLU A 94 24.80 21.58 6.62
N ASP A 95 24.13 21.18 7.69
CA ASP A 95 24.67 21.24 9.06
C ASP A 95 25.89 20.34 9.24
N LEU A 96 25.89 19.14 8.65
CA LEU A 96 27.07 18.27 8.62
C LEU A 96 28.24 18.92 7.87
N THR A 97 27.98 19.60 6.74
CA THR A 97 29.05 20.32 6.03
C THR A 97 29.57 21.53 6.82
N ARG A 98 28.69 22.23 7.55
CA ARG A 98 29.08 23.32 8.46
C ARG A 98 29.93 22.80 9.60
N LEU A 99 29.53 21.71 10.24
CA LEU A 99 30.28 21.07 11.31
C LEU A 99 31.65 20.61 10.81
N GLY A 100 31.72 19.98 9.64
CA GLY A 100 32.99 19.57 9.02
C GLY A 100 33.91 20.77 8.75
N ARG A 101 33.39 21.85 8.14
CA ARG A 101 34.15 23.08 7.92
C ARG A 101 34.59 23.74 9.22
N TRP A 102 33.72 23.75 10.24
CA TRP A 102 34.06 24.27 11.55
C TRP A 102 35.19 23.45 12.19
N ALA A 103 35.08 22.12 12.20
CA ALA A 103 36.10 21.21 12.72
C ALA A 103 37.44 21.36 11.98
N LEU A 104 37.40 21.45 10.64
CA LEU A 104 38.57 21.74 9.82
C LEU A 104 39.15 23.12 10.15
N SER A 105 38.34 24.16 10.29
CA SER A 105 38.80 25.51 10.63
C SER A 105 39.35 25.62 12.05
N ALA A 106 38.79 24.86 12.99
CA ALA A 106 39.29 24.74 14.36
C ALA A 106 40.63 23.98 14.40
N ALA A 107 40.84 23.07 13.44
CA ALA A 107 42.10 22.36 13.27
C ALA A 107 43.16 23.14 12.45
N THR A 108 42.76 24.17 11.68
CA THR A 108 43.64 24.81 10.66
C THR A 108 43.77 26.33 10.75
N ARG A 109 43.10 27.04 11.67
CA ARG A 109 43.23 28.51 11.74
C ARG A 109 44.06 29.03 12.93
N PRO A 110 45.08 29.88 12.65
CA PRO A 110 45.55 30.90 13.59
C PRO A 110 44.43 31.90 13.90
N ALA A 111 44.44 32.44 15.12
CA ALA A 111 43.44 33.39 15.61
C ALA A 111 43.31 34.62 14.67
N GLY A 112 42.11 34.88 14.12
CA GLY A 112 41.79 36.21 13.55
C GLY A 112 40.92 36.29 12.28
N ALA A 113 40.63 35.22 11.54
CA ALA A 113 39.89 35.36 10.27
C ALA A 113 38.36 35.33 10.44
N ALA A 114 37.73 36.52 10.50
CA ALA A 114 36.28 36.71 10.43
C ALA A 114 35.75 36.27 9.04
N GLY A 115 34.84 35.29 9.03
CA GLY A 115 34.22 34.78 7.80
C GLY A 115 32.82 35.36 7.59
N ILE A 116 32.62 35.95 6.40
CA ILE A 116 31.35 36.49 5.89
C ILE A 116 30.23 35.44 5.98
N ALA A 117 29.13 35.81 6.63
CA ALA A 117 28.00 34.95 6.94
C ALA A 117 26.71 35.43 6.23
N VAL A 118 25.80 34.48 5.96
CA VAL A 118 24.33 34.60 5.72
C VAL A 118 23.75 34.41 4.29
N SER A 119 24.49 34.40 3.16
CA SER A 119 23.81 34.21 1.84
C SER A 119 23.43 32.77 1.47
N ARG A 120 24.20 31.76 1.90
CA ARG A 120 24.01 30.34 1.51
C ARG A 120 22.94 29.61 2.30
N SER A 121 22.72 29.96 3.57
CA SER A 121 21.73 29.32 4.44
C SER A 121 20.30 29.66 4.03
N GLU A 122 20.05 30.88 3.57
CA GLU A 122 18.74 31.27 3.03
C GLU A 122 18.48 30.59 1.69
N PHE A 123 19.49 30.51 0.82
CA PHE A 123 19.39 29.76 -0.44
C PHE A 123 19.09 28.28 -0.19
N LEU A 124 19.80 27.63 0.72
CA LEU A 124 19.60 26.21 1.04
C LEU A 124 18.28 25.96 1.76
N ALA A 125 17.81 26.87 2.62
CA ALA A 125 16.46 26.80 3.19
C ALA A 125 15.38 26.90 2.09
N LYS A 126 15.53 27.81 1.12
CA LYS A 126 14.62 27.94 -0.03
C LYS A 126 14.65 26.69 -0.92
N VAL A 127 15.82 26.14 -1.20
CA VAL A 127 15.97 24.88 -1.95
C VAL A 127 15.35 23.72 -1.19
N ALA A 128 15.62 23.57 0.11
CA ALA A 128 15.02 22.54 0.94
C ALA A 128 13.50 22.63 0.90
N LEU A 129 12.93 23.83 1.10
CA LEU A 129 11.48 24.05 1.02
C LEU A 129 10.91 23.74 -0.37
N GLY A 130 11.62 24.11 -1.43
CA GLY A 130 11.27 23.72 -2.81
C GLY A 130 11.26 22.20 -2.99
N LEU A 131 12.26 21.50 -2.47
CA LEU A 131 12.33 20.03 -2.51
C LEU A 131 11.25 19.37 -1.67
N GLY A 132 10.91 19.91 -0.50
CA GLY A 132 9.81 19.42 0.34
C GLY A 132 8.43 19.70 -0.25
N ALA A 133 8.27 20.78 -1.02
CA ALA A 133 7.02 21.08 -1.70
C ALA A 133 6.68 20.01 -2.76
N ILE A 134 7.67 19.37 -3.39
CA ILE A 134 7.44 18.32 -4.41
C ILE A 134 6.61 17.15 -3.86
N PRO A 135 7.03 16.40 -2.82
CA PRO A 135 6.24 15.31 -2.27
C PRO A 135 4.94 15.80 -1.62
N PHE A 136 4.92 17.01 -1.04
CA PHE A 136 3.68 17.58 -0.51
C PHE A 136 2.61 17.76 -1.60
N VAL A 137 2.97 18.41 -2.71
CA VAL A 137 2.09 18.64 -3.85
C VAL A 137 1.75 17.31 -4.52
N ALA A 138 2.71 16.40 -4.67
CA ALA A 138 2.46 15.08 -5.26
C ALA A 138 1.48 14.25 -4.44
N LEU A 139 1.62 14.22 -3.11
CA LEU A 139 0.68 13.56 -2.21
C LEU A 139 -0.70 14.24 -2.28
N LEU A 140 -0.76 15.57 -2.20
CA LEU A 140 -2.03 16.28 -2.34
C LEU A 140 -2.72 15.96 -3.67
N TRP A 141 -1.98 15.92 -4.78
CA TRP A 141 -2.49 15.47 -6.08
C TRP A 141 -2.96 14.02 -6.04
N GLY A 142 -2.21 13.14 -5.38
CA GLY A 142 -2.58 11.74 -5.15
C GLY A 142 -3.92 11.59 -4.44
N VAL A 143 -4.25 12.50 -3.50
CA VAL A 143 -5.57 12.53 -2.83
C VAL A 143 -6.68 13.00 -3.78
N VAL A 144 -6.39 13.98 -4.63
CA VAL A 144 -7.41 14.56 -5.53
C VAL A 144 -7.72 13.64 -6.72
N ARG A 145 -6.71 12.95 -7.27
CA ARG A 145 -6.85 12.14 -8.50
C ARG A 145 -6.37 10.70 -8.33
N GLY A 146 -5.21 10.51 -7.71
CA GLY A 146 -4.49 9.24 -7.76
C GLY A 146 -5.24 8.04 -7.19
N ALA A 147 -6.05 8.23 -6.14
CA ALA A 147 -6.82 7.16 -5.50
C ALA A 147 -7.85 6.47 -6.42
N THR A 148 -8.22 7.09 -7.54
CA THR A 148 -9.22 6.54 -8.49
C THR A 148 -8.75 6.58 -9.95
N ASP A 149 -7.45 6.75 -10.16
CA ASP A 149 -6.79 6.74 -11.47
C ASP A 149 -6.37 5.31 -11.87
N TYR A 150 -7.37 4.51 -12.23
CA TYR A 150 -7.21 3.07 -12.49
C TYR A 150 -6.26 2.79 -13.67
N GLN A 151 -5.25 1.97 -13.41
CA GLN A 151 -4.25 1.54 -14.39
C GLN A 151 -4.48 0.08 -14.76
N VAL A 152 -4.58 -0.19 -16.06
CA VAL A 152 -4.61 -1.56 -16.59
C VAL A 152 -3.18 -1.99 -16.93
N ARG A 153 -2.69 -3.06 -16.30
CA ARG A 153 -1.40 -3.67 -16.59
C ARG A 153 -1.58 -4.95 -17.39
N ARG A 154 -0.66 -5.21 -18.33
CA ARG A 154 -0.64 -6.42 -19.15
C ARG A 154 0.67 -7.14 -18.98
N VAL A 155 0.60 -8.43 -18.69
CA VAL A 155 1.77 -9.27 -18.44
C VAL A 155 1.60 -10.56 -19.23
N VAL A 156 2.56 -10.87 -20.09
CA VAL A 156 2.58 -12.15 -20.81
C VAL A 156 3.41 -13.14 -19.99
N LEU A 157 2.80 -14.26 -19.59
CA LEU A 157 3.44 -15.29 -18.79
C LEU A 157 3.61 -16.57 -19.61
N LYS A 158 4.85 -16.94 -19.90
CA LYS A 158 5.16 -18.13 -20.71
C LYS A 158 5.49 -19.34 -19.84
N TYR A 159 4.79 -20.45 -19.99
CA TYR A 159 5.03 -21.67 -19.20
C TYR A 159 5.17 -22.91 -20.11
N PRO A 160 6.19 -23.75 -19.90
CA PRO A 160 6.38 -24.95 -20.72
C PRO A 160 5.32 -26.03 -20.43
N ASN A 161 4.81 -26.09 -19.20
CA ASN A 161 3.78 -27.02 -18.74
C ASN A 161 2.36 -26.47 -18.88
N LEU A 162 2.15 -25.30 -19.51
CA LEU A 162 0.80 -24.81 -19.77
C LEU A 162 0.05 -25.77 -20.71
N PRO A 163 -1.13 -26.30 -20.31
CA PRO A 163 -1.90 -27.18 -21.18
C PRO A 163 -2.33 -26.46 -22.47
N PRO A 164 -2.30 -27.14 -23.64
CA PRO A 164 -2.55 -26.50 -24.93
C PRO A 164 -3.85 -25.68 -25.03
N ALA A 165 -4.94 -26.15 -24.43
CA ALA A 165 -6.23 -25.44 -24.50
C ALA A 165 -6.24 -24.09 -23.75
N PHE A 166 -5.23 -23.82 -22.92
CA PHE A 166 -5.06 -22.58 -22.17
C PHE A 166 -4.04 -21.64 -22.81
N ASP A 167 -3.49 -21.94 -23.99
CA ASP A 167 -2.64 -20.99 -24.71
C ASP A 167 -3.43 -19.75 -25.16
N GLY A 168 -2.99 -18.57 -24.73
CA GLY A 168 -3.71 -17.30 -24.90
C GLY A 168 -4.80 -17.03 -23.86
N PHE A 169 -4.94 -17.89 -22.83
CA PHE A 169 -5.92 -17.69 -21.75
C PHE A 169 -5.62 -16.41 -20.96
N LYS A 170 -6.66 -15.60 -20.75
CA LYS A 170 -6.58 -14.31 -20.06
C LYS A 170 -7.09 -14.42 -18.63
N VAL A 171 -6.18 -14.24 -17.69
CA VAL A 171 -6.48 -14.17 -16.26
C VAL A 171 -6.40 -12.72 -15.81
N LEU A 172 -7.43 -12.19 -15.16
CA LEU A 172 -7.44 -10.85 -14.60
C LEU A 172 -7.39 -10.91 -13.08
N GLN A 173 -6.44 -10.20 -12.47
CA GLN A 173 -6.32 -10.04 -11.03
C GLN A 173 -6.70 -8.62 -10.62
N ILE A 174 -7.57 -8.53 -9.61
CA ILE A 174 -7.73 -7.37 -8.75
C ILE A 174 -7.37 -7.75 -7.31
N SER A 175 -7.09 -6.76 -6.48
CA SER A 175 -6.72 -6.97 -5.08
C SER A 175 -7.05 -5.75 -4.25
N ASP A 176 -7.14 -5.91 -2.92
CA ASP A 176 -7.18 -4.82 -1.95
C ASP A 176 -8.16 -3.70 -2.32
N LEU A 177 -9.44 -4.07 -2.44
CA LEU A 177 -10.51 -3.16 -2.81
C LEU A 177 -10.78 -2.17 -1.68
N HIS A 178 -10.68 -2.62 -0.43
CA HIS A 178 -10.85 -1.77 0.75
C HIS A 178 -12.10 -0.89 0.66
N THR A 179 -13.26 -1.55 0.46
CA THR A 179 -14.49 -0.84 0.08
C THR A 179 -14.92 0.23 1.07
N GLY A 180 -14.58 0.06 2.36
CA GLY A 180 -14.87 1.03 3.42
C GLY A 180 -14.15 2.37 3.26
N SER A 181 -13.19 2.46 2.34
CA SER A 181 -12.49 3.70 2.03
C SER A 181 -13.22 4.58 1.01
N PHE A 182 -14.13 4.02 0.21
CA PHE A 182 -14.88 4.78 -0.78
C PHE A 182 -16.05 5.54 -0.14
N THR A 183 -16.19 6.81 -0.49
CA THR A 183 -17.29 7.66 -0.01
C THR A 183 -18.55 7.56 -0.87
N SER A 184 -18.45 6.88 -2.01
CA SER A 184 -19.51 6.71 -3.00
C SER A 184 -19.22 5.48 -3.85
N THR A 185 -20.24 4.90 -4.46
CA THR A 185 -20.09 3.70 -5.31
C THR A 185 -19.52 4.00 -6.71
N GLU A 186 -19.52 5.27 -7.13
CA GLU A 186 -19.13 5.70 -8.48
C GLU A 186 -17.69 5.31 -8.89
N PRO A 187 -16.64 5.45 -8.06
CA PRO A 187 -15.30 4.98 -8.41
C PRO A 187 -15.24 3.47 -8.67
N LEU A 188 -15.93 2.68 -7.84
CA LEU A 188 -16.03 1.24 -8.05
C LEU A 188 -16.78 0.90 -9.34
N GLN A 189 -17.86 1.62 -9.69
CA GLN A 189 -18.55 1.42 -10.97
C GLN A 189 -17.63 1.68 -12.17
N ARG A 190 -16.80 2.72 -12.11
CA ARG A 190 -15.77 2.95 -13.16
C ARG A 190 -14.77 1.80 -13.21
N ALA A 191 -14.26 1.35 -12.07
CA ALA A 191 -13.33 0.23 -12.00
C ALA A 191 -13.93 -1.05 -12.61
N VAL A 192 -15.20 -1.35 -12.31
CA VAL A 192 -15.96 -2.45 -12.91
C VAL A 192 -16.05 -2.31 -14.43
N GLY A 193 -16.25 -1.09 -14.94
CA GLY A 193 -16.18 -0.79 -16.37
C GLY A 193 -14.81 -1.14 -16.98
N PHE A 194 -13.72 -0.73 -16.33
CA PHE A 194 -12.36 -1.09 -16.75
C PHE A 194 -12.12 -2.60 -16.73
N ILE A 195 -12.57 -3.30 -15.69
CA ILE A 195 -12.45 -4.77 -15.56
C ILE A 195 -13.19 -5.46 -16.71
N ASN A 196 -14.47 -5.14 -16.91
CA ASN A 196 -15.30 -5.77 -17.95
C ASN A 196 -14.77 -5.50 -19.36
N ALA A 197 -14.17 -4.33 -19.60
CA ALA A 197 -13.56 -3.99 -20.88
C ALA A 197 -12.37 -4.91 -21.26
N GLN A 198 -11.79 -5.61 -20.30
CA GLN A 198 -10.65 -6.51 -20.56
C GLN A 198 -11.05 -7.84 -21.18
N LYS A 199 -12.32 -8.24 -21.06
CA LYS A 199 -12.84 -9.53 -21.57
C LYS A 199 -11.93 -10.70 -21.18
N ALA A 200 -11.61 -10.77 -19.88
CA ALA A 200 -10.80 -11.85 -19.33
C ALA A 200 -11.61 -13.14 -19.26
N ASP A 201 -10.97 -14.28 -19.46
CA ASP A 201 -11.60 -15.59 -19.34
C ASP A 201 -11.84 -15.96 -17.87
N LEU A 202 -10.92 -15.56 -16.99
CA LEU A 202 -10.94 -15.82 -15.55
C LEU A 202 -10.65 -14.54 -14.77
N ILE A 203 -11.45 -14.25 -13.75
CA ILE A 203 -11.24 -13.11 -12.84
C ILE A 203 -10.96 -13.63 -11.43
N LEU A 204 -9.91 -13.07 -10.82
CA LEU A 204 -9.38 -13.46 -9.52
C LEU A 204 -9.25 -12.22 -8.62
N MET A 205 -9.59 -12.36 -7.35
CA MET A 205 -9.42 -11.34 -6.32
C MET A 205 -8.59 -11.85 -5.15
N THR A 206 -7.48 -11.18 -4.84
CA THR A 206 -6.50 -11.66 -3.86
C THR A 206 -6.58 -10.93 -2.52
N GLY A 207 -7.73 -10.97 -1.85
CA GLY A 207 -7.91 -10.48 -0.47
C GLY A 207 -8.14 -8.98 -0.30
N ASP A 208 -8.56 -8.63 0.91
CA ASP A 208 -8.86 -7.28 1.39
C ASP A 208 -10.02 -6.61 0.63
N LEU A 209 -11.19 -7.24 0.71
CA LEU A 209 -12.42 -6.67 0.18
C LEU A 209 -12.84 -5.46 1.03
N VAL A 210 -12.74 -5.57 2.35
CA VAL A 210 -13.12 -4.54 3.32
C VAL A 210 -11.91 -3.95 4.04
N ASN A 211 -12.09 -2.87 4.79
CA ASN A 211 -11.03 -2.34 5.65
C ASN A 211 -11.03 -3.05 7.00
N ASN A 212 -12.22 -3.33 7.54
CA ASN A 212 -12.37 -3.87 8.89
C ASN A 212 -13.67 -4.67 9.11
N VAL A 213 -14.79 -4.26 8.51
CA VAL A 213 -16.11 -4.81 8.86
C VAL A 213 -16.94 -5.10 7.63
N ALA A 214 -17.74 -6.16 7.69
CA ALA A 214 -18.49 -6.69 6.55
C ALA A 214 -19.50 -5.68 5.97
N THR A 215 -19.99 -4.73 6.77
CA THR A 215 -20.94 -3.71 6.32
C THR A 215 -20.32 -2.70 5.35
N GLU A 216 -18.99 -2.58 5.30
CA GLU A 216 -18.28 -1.66 4.42
C GLU A 216 -18.46 -1.99 2.93
N VAL A 217 -18.74 -3.25 2.56
CA VAL A 217 -18.96 -3.62 1.15
C VAL A 217 -20.42 -3.54 0.72
N GLU A 218 -21.36 -3.52 1.66
CA GLU A 218 -22.79 -3.62 1.37
C GLU A 218 -23.34 -2.54 0.42
N PRO A 219 -22.97 -1.25 0.58
CA PRO A 219 -23.38 -0.20 -0.36
C PRO A 219 -22.85 -0.40 -1.79
N HIS A 220 -21.84 -1.25 -1.95
CA HIS A 220 -21.11 -1.47 -3.19
C HIS A 220 -21.43 -2.81 -3.85
N ILE A 221 -22.22 -3.68 -3.20
CA ILE A 221 -22.64 -4.97 -3.75
C ILE A 221 -23.20 -4.85 -5.17
N PRO A 222 -24.13 -3.92 -5.48
CA PRO A 222 -24.68 -3.82 -6.83
C PRO A 222 -23.64 -3.49 -7.91
N ALA A 223 -22.61 -2.71 -7.57
CA ALA A 223 -21.55 -2.38 -8.52
C ALA A 223 -20.63 -3.59 -8.74
N LEU A 224 -20.19 -4.25 -7.65
CA LEU A 224 -19.30 -5.41 -7.72
C LEU A 224 -19.95 -6.62 -8.41
N ALA A 225 -21.25 -6.83 -8.17
CA ALA A 225 -22.05 -7.83 -8.89
C ALA A 225 -22.16 -7.53 -10.40
N GLY A 226 -21.82 -6.31 -10.83
CA GLY A 226 -21.75 -5.93 -12.23
C GLY A 226 -20.49 -6.41 -12.96
N ILE A 227 -19.53 -7.04 -12.28
CA ILE A 227 -18.36 -7.65 -12.92
C ILE A 227 -18.82 -8.91 -13.66
N ARG A 228 -18.51 -8.98 -14.94
CA ARG A 228 -18.95 -10.05 -15.84
C ARG A 228 -17.78 -10.97 -16.15
N SER A 229 -18.01 -12.26 -15.98
CA SER A 229 -17.07 -13.34 -16.29
C SER A 229 -17.87 -14.54 -16.76
N GLU A 230 -17.34 -15.29 -17.71
CA GLU A 230 -17.94 -16.56 -18.16
C GLU A 230 -17.66 -17.68 -17.15
N LEU A 231 -16.45 -17.68 -16.58
CA LEU A 231 -16.07 -18.55 -15.47
C LEU A 231 -16.42 -17.91 -14.12
N PRO A 232 -16.58 -18.70 -13.04
CA PRO A 232 -16.75 -18.14 -11.70
C PRO A 232 -15.62 -17.18 -11.35
N ILE A 233 -15.96 -16.10 -10.66
CA ILE A 233 -14.97 -15.16 -10.11
C ILE A 233 -14.49 -15.73 -8.79
N PHE A 234 -13.20 -16.02 -8.68
CA PHE A 234 -12.64 -16.55 -7.43
C PHE A 234 -12.02 -15.46 -6.58
N SER A 235 -12.16 -15.58 -5.27
CA SER A 235 -11.56 -14.66 -4.31
C SER A 235 -10.93 -15.41 -3.14
N SER A 236 -9.95 -14.79 -2.47
CA SER A 236 -9.43 -15.22 -1.17
C SER A 236 -9.65 -14.12 -0.12
N LEU A 237 -9.50 -14.43 1.17
CA LEU A 237 -9.49 -13.43 2.24
C LEU A 237 -8.08 -12.84 2.42
N GLY A 238 -8.01 -11.55 2.72
CA GLY A 238 -6.80 -10.84 3.15
C GLY A 238 -6.81 -10.57 4.65
N ASN A 239 -5.78 -9.89 5.16
CA ASN A 239 -5.63 -9.65 6.60
C ASN A 239 -6.69 -8.69 7.17
N HIS A 240 -7.23 -7.77 6.36
CA HIS A 240 -8.26 -6.82 6.79
C HIS A 240 -9.65 -7.45 6.91
N ASP A 241 -9.90 -8.51 6.14
CA ASP A 241 -11.21 -9.17 6.07
C ASP A 241 -11.63 -9.85 7.38
N TYR A 242 -10.68 -10.17 8.26
CA TYR A 242 -10.93 -10.81 9.56
C TYR A 242 -11.43 -9.85 10.65
N GLY A 243 -11.37 -8.54 10.40
CA GLY A 243 -11.75 -7.52 11.37
C GLY A 243 -10.86 -7.47 12.60
N ASP A 244 -9.59 -7.87 12.48
CA ASP A 244 -8.62 -7.89 13.58
C ASP A 244 -8.23 -6.49 14.08
N TYR A 245 -8.51 -5.45 13.28
CA TYR A 245 -8.09 -4.07 13.54
C TYR A 245 -9.16 -3.20 14.18
N VAL A 246 -10.24 -3.82 14.68
CA VAL A 246 -11.31 -3.16 15.43
C VAL A 246 -11.60 -3.90 16.73
N GLN A 247 -12.10 -3.15 17.70
CA GLN A 247 -12.52 -3.71 18.99
C GLN A 247 -13.94 -4.26 18.84
N TRP A 248 -14.12 -5.53 19.21
CA TRP A 248 -15.41 -6.21 19.15
C TRP A 248 -16.02 -6.30 20.54
N ALA A 249 -17.35 -6.17 20.63
CA ALA A 249 -18.07 -6.36 21.88
C ALA A 249 -17.90 -7.79 22.45
N SER A 250 -17.69 -8.77 21.58
CA SER A 250 -17.39 -10.15 21.96
C SER A 250 -16.70 -10.92 20.82
N PRO A 251 -16.04 -12.05 21.10
CA PRO A 251 -15.54 -12.95 20.06
C PRO A 251 -16.65 -13.47 19.13
N ALA A 252 -17.88 -13.61 19.63
CA ALA A 252 -19.04 -14.01 18.82
C ALA A 252 -19.42 -12.95 17.80
N ALA A 253 -19.38 -11.66 18.17
CA ALA A 253 -19.65 -10.56 17.25
C ALA A 253 -18.63 -10.51 16.10
N LYS A 254 -17.34 -10.77 16.40
CA LYS A 254 -16.29 -10.88 15.38
C LYS A 254 -16.54 -12.03 14.41
N ARG A 255 -16.89 -13.23 14.92
CA ARG A 255 -17.23 -14.39 14.06
C ARG A 255 -18.44 -14.11 13.17
N ALA A 256 -19.50 -13.53 13.73
CA ALA A 256 -20.68 -13.15 12.95
C ALA A 256 -20.35 -12.12 11.85
N ASN A 257 -19.41 -11.20 12.11
CA ASN A 257 -18.92 -10.28 11.08
C ASN A 257 -18.18 -11.01 9.95
N LEU A 258 -17.29 -11.95 10.28
CA LEU A 258 -16.57 -12.73 9.26
C LEU A 258 -17.54 -13.58 8.42
N GLU A 259 -18.50 -14.26 9.06
CA GLU A 259 -19.55 -15.01 8.37
C GLU A 259 -20.37 -14.11 7.43
N ARG A 260 -20.72 -12.90 7.89
CA ARG A 260 -21.42 -11.91 7.07
C ARG A 260 -20.58 -11.45 5.88
N LEU A 261 -19.27 -11.29 6.05
CA LEU A 261 -18.37 -10.95 4.94
C LEU A 261 -18.34 -12.07 3.90
N MET A 262 -18.20 -13.33 4.34
CA MET A 262 -18.25 -14.50 3.46
C MET A 262 -19.58 -14.58 2.68
N GLN A 263 -20.71 -14.26 3.34
CA GLN A 263 -22.00 -14.14 2.67
C GLN A 263 -22.03 -12.98 1.66
N ASN A 264 -21.34 -11.87 1.94
CA ASN A 264 -21.25 -10.75 1.02
C ASN A 264 -20.44 -11.09 -0.25
N HIS A 265 -19.41 -11.94 -0.17
CA HIS A 265 -18.75 -12.52 -1.36
C HIS A 265 -19.75 -13.31 -2.23
N ALA A 266 -20.62 -14.11 -1.62
CA ALA A 266 -21.65 -14.82 -2.36
C ALA A 266 -22.69 -13.85 -3.00
N LYS A 267 -23.08 -12.78 -2.29
CA LYS A 267 -24.03 -11.77 -2.81
C LYS A 267 -23.49 -10.99 -4.00
N ILE A 268 -22.17 -10.76 -4.08
CA ILE A 268 -21.52 -10.15 -5.26
C ILE A 268 -21.28 -11.15 -6.39
N GLY A 269 -21.63 -12.43 -6.20
CA GLY A 269 -21.47 -13.49 -7.20
C GLY A 269 -20.06 -14.06 -7.28
N TRP A 270 -19.26 -13.95 -6.22
CA TRP A 270 -17.89 -14.45 -6.17
C TRP A 270 -17.80 -15.73 -5.33
N THR A 271 -16.96 -16.66 -5.77
CA THR A 271 -16.65 -17.90 -5.08
C THR A 271 -15.42 -17.71 -4.19
N LEU A 272 -15.61 -17.75 -2.88
CA LEU A 272 -14.52 -17.66 -1.92
C LEU A 272 -13.77 -18.99 -1.80
N LEU A 273 -12.46 -18.97 -2.03
CA LEU A 273 -11.57 -20.12 -1.89
C LEU A 273 -10.75 -19.96 -0.60
N ASN A 274 -11.22 -20.59 0.48
CA ASN A 274 -10.54 -20.63 1.76
C ASN A 274 -9.95 -22.02 2.00
N ASP A 275 -8.65 -22.14 1.82
CA ASP A 275 -7.87 -23.38 1.98
C ASP A 275 -8.43 -24.53 1.12
N THR A 276 -8.83 -24.20 -0.12
CA THR A 276 -9.47 -25.11 -1.07
C THR A 276 -9.08 -24.75 -2.50
N SER A 277 -9.59 -25.49 -3.47
CA SER A 277 -9.32 -25.25 -4.89
C SER A 277 -10.58 -25.37 -5.75
N HIS A 278 -10.44 -24.93 -7.00
CA HIS A 278 -11.40 -25.18 -8.08
C HIS A 278 -10.66 -25.55 -9.36
N THR A 279 -11.09 -26.64 -10.00
CA THR A 279 -10.55 -27.07 -11.29
C THR A 279 -11.32 -26.40 -12.42
N ILE A 280 -10.60 -25.80 -13.37
CA ILE A 280 -11.15 -25.24 -14.60
C ILE A 280 -10.79 -26.18 -15.74
N GLU A 281 -11.80 -26.66 -16.45
CA GLU A 281 -11.64 -27.55 -17.60
C GLU A 281 -11.92 -26.79 -18.90
N ARG A 282 -11.07 -26.99 -19.91
CA ARG A 282 -11.23 -26.40 -21.23
C ARG A 282 -10.64 -27.32 -22.29
N GLY A 283 -11.42 -27.69 -23.30
CA GLY A 283 -10.92 -28.46 -24.45
C GLY A 283 -10.30 -29.82 -24.09
N GLY A 284 -10.71 -30.43 -22.97
CA GLY A 284 -10.14 -31.68 -22.46
C GLY A 284 -8.91 -31.51 -21.55
N ASP A 285 -8.35 -30.31 -21.47
CA ASP A 285 -7.30 -29.95 -20.50
C ASP A 285 -7.89 -29.37 -19.21
N LYS A 286 -7.08 -29.34 -18.15
CA LYS A 286 -7.44 -28.74 -16.86
C LYS A 286 -6.33 -27.90 -16.25
N ILE A 287 -6.70 -26.86 -15.51
CA ILE A 287 -5.86 -26.13 -14.56
C ILE A 287 -6.57 -26.04 -13.21
N ALA A 288 -5.84 -25.79 -12.12
CA ALA A 288 -6.45 -25.54 -10.81
C ALA A 288 -6.21 -24.10 -10.33
N VAL A 289 -7.24 -23.51 -9.72
CA VAL A 289 -7.16 -22.27 -8.95
C VAL A 289 -7.27 -22.62 -7.48
N LEU A 290 -6.24 -22.32 -6.70
CA LEU A 290 -6.18 -22.55 -5.27
C LEU A 290 -6.39 -21.23 -4.56
N GLY A 291 -7.08 -21.24 -3.42
CA GLY A 291 -7.10 -20.10 -2.51
C GLY A 291 -6.72 -20.53 -1.11
N VAL A 292 -5.81 -19.77 -0.51
CA VAL A 292 -5.42 -19.92 0.89
C VAL A 292 -5.93 -18.74 1.68
N GLN A 293 -6.40 -18.98 2.90
CA GLN A 293 -6.70 -17.91 3.84
C GLN A 293 -5.46 -17.07 4.14
N ASN A 294 -5.62 -15.86 4.72
CA ASN A 294 -4.50 -14.97 4.95
C ASN A 294 -3.36 -15.65 5.72
N TRP A 295 -2.16 -15.56 5.19
CA TRP A 295 -0.94 -16.08 5.81
C TRP A 295 0.22 -15.12 5.55
N SER A 296 0.92 -14.72 6.61
CA SER A 296 2.07 -13.80 6.51
C SER A 296 3.26 -14.33 7.30
N SER A 297 4.46 -14.13 6.79
CA SER A 297 5.69 -14.43 7.53
C SER A 297 5.95 -13.42 8.66
N HIS A 298 5.38 -12.21 8.57
CA HIS A 298 5.57 -11.14 9.53
C HIS A 298 4.71 -11.38 10.78
N ALA A 299 5.33 -11.30 11.96
CA ALA A 299 4.70 -11.63 13.24
C ALA A 299 3.48 -10.76 13.62
N ASN A 300 3.25 -9.64 12.92
CA ASN A 300 2.14 -8.72 13.21
C ASN A 300 0.88 -9.04 12.41
N PHE A 301 0.93 -9.99 11.48
CA PHE A 301 -0.19 -10.38 10.64
C PHE A 301 -0.62 -11.83 10.95
N PRO A 302 -1.92 -12.13 10.84
CA PRO A 302 -2.44 -13.43 11.22
C PRO A 302 -2.04 -14.53 10.22
N LYS A 303 -1.98 -15.76 10.72
CA LYS A 303 -1.73 -16.98 9.94
C LYS A 303 -2.94 -17.89 10.04
N HIS A 304 -3.93 -17.63 9.20
CA HIS A 304 -5.16 -18.43 9.08
C HIS A 304 -5.05 -19.51 7.99
N GLY A 305 -4.20 -19.27 6.99
CA GLY A 305 -3.99 -20.14 5.83
C GLY A 305 -3.47 -21.55 6.13
N ASN A 306 -4.00 -22.52 5.39
CA ASN A 306 -3.51 -23.90 5.32
C ASN A 306 -3.20 -24.28 3.87
N LEU A 307 -1.99 -23.94 3.42
CA LEU A 307 -1.51 -24.26 2.07
C LEU A 307 -1.49 -25.77 1.77
N PRO A 308 -1.02 -26.67 2.67
CA PRO A 308 -1.11 -28.11 2.44
C PRO A 308 -2.53 -28.59 2.09
N GLN A 309 -3.55 -28.06 2.77
CA GLN A 309 -4.94 -28.41 2.51
C GLN A 309 -5.43 -27.90 1.15
N ALA A 310 -5.15 -26.63 0.83
CA ALA A 310 -5.51 -26.05 -0.47
C ALA A 310 -4.83 -26.80 -1.64
N HIS A 311 -3.56 -27.18 -1.44
CA HIS A 311 -2.78 -27.93 -2.42
C HIS A 311 -3.32 -29.35 -2.60
N ALA A 312 -3.61 -30.07 -1.52
CA ALA A 312 -4.23 -31.38 -1.60
C ALA A 312 -5.59 -31.34 -2.33
N ALA A 313 -6.39 -30.29 -2.10
CA ALA A 313 -7.66 -30.07 -2.80
C ALA A 313 -7.51 -29.78 -4.30
N SER A 314 -6.31 -29.40 -4.78
CA SER A 314 -6.04 -29.12 -6.21
C SER A 314 -5.78 -30.36 -7.05
N GLY A 315 -5.65 -31.53 -6.40
CA GLY A 315 -5.40 -32.80 -7.07
C GLY A 315 -4.17 -32.76 -7.98
N ASP A 316 -4.31 -33.42 -9.13
CA ASP A 316 -3.28 -33.68 -10.14
C ASP A 316 -3.29 -32.68 -11.30
N ALA A 317 -3.91 -31.49 -11.15
CA ALA A 317 -3.91 -30.49 -12.20
C ALA A 317 -2.46 -30.10 -12.59
N PRO A 318 -2.11 -30.13 -13.89
CA PRO A 318 -0.73 -29.93 -14.37
C PRO A 318 -0.25 -28.47 -14.30
N PHE A 319 -1.18 -27.54 -14.07
CA PHE A 319 -0.90 -26.12 -13.94
C PHE A 319 -1.75 -25.53 -12.81
N LYS A 320 -1.12 -24.83 -11.86
CA LYS A 320 -1.78 -24.35 -10.64
C LYS A 320 -1.56 -22.85 -10.42
N ILE A 321 -2.65 -22.12 -10.22
CA ILE A 321 -2.67 -20.69 -9.86
C ILE A 321 -3.09 -20.57 -8.40
N LEU A 322 -2.27 -19.97 -7.55
CA LEU A 322 -2.54 -19.75 -6.13
C LEU A 322 -2.92 -18.30 -5.84
N LEU A 323 -4.06 -18.09 -5.19
CA LEU A 323 -4.44 -16.84 -4.55
C LEU A 323 -3.92 -16.84 -3.10
N SER A 324 -2.96 -15.96 -2.81
CA SER A 324 -2.39 -15.78 -1.47
C SER A 324 -2.13 -14.31 -1.22
N HIS A 325 -2.87 -13.71 -0.28
CA HIS A 325 -2.91 -12.25 -0.12
C HIS A 325 -1.54 -11.60 0.19
N ASP A 326 -0.84 -12.04 1.25
CA ASP A 326 0.46 -11.48 1.62
C ASP A 326 1.61 -12.15 0.81
N PRO A 327 2.45 -11.37 0.10
CA PRO A 327 3.49 -11.91 -0.76
C PRO A 327 4.64 -12.59 -0.01
N SER A 328 4.79 -12.35 1.30
CA SER A 328 5.81 -13.00 2.11
C SER A 328 5.53 -14.49 2.33
N HIS A 329 4.29 -14.94 2.12
CA HIS A 329 3.94 -16.37 2.09
C HIS A 329 4.71 -17.13 1.01
N TRP A 330 5.04 -16.46 -0.11
CA TRP A 330 5.69 -17.10 -1.25
C TRP A 330 7.05 -17.70 -0.87
N GLU A 331 7.95 -16.89 -0.29
CA GLU A 331 9.26 -17.38 0.15
C GLU A 331 9.19 -18.32 1.34
N ALA A 332 8.14 -18.22 2.15
CA ALA A 332 8.07 -18.91 3.42
C ALA A 332 7.47 -20.32 3.35
N GLN A 333 6.58 -20.60 2.38
CA GLN A 333 5.98 -21.93 2.19
C GLN A 333 5.75 -22.29 0.71
N VAL A 334 5.30 -21.36 -0.14
CA VAL A 334 4.85 -21.71 -1.51
C VAL A 334 5.98 -22.28 -2.38
N LEU A 335 7.21 -21.84 -2.17
CA LEU A 335 8.36 -22.37 -2.90
C LEU A 335 8.65 -23.86 -2.66
N ASP A 336 8.12 -24.44 -1.58
CA ASP A 336 8.23 -25.87 -1.30
C ASP A 336 7.26 -26.71 -2.14
N TYR A 337 6.37 -26.06 -2.92
CA TYR A 337 5.38 -26.67 -3.81
C TYR A 337 5.69 -26.33 -5.27
N PRO A 338 6.59 -27.08 -5.93
CA PRO A 338 7.14 -26.71 -7.24
C PRO A 338 6.12 -26.76 -8.38
N ASP A 339 4.96 -27.39 -8.17
CA ASP A 339 3.84 -27.49 -9.10
C ASP A 339 2.85 -26.31 -8.96
N ILE A 340 3.12 -25.33 -8.10
CA ILE A 340 2.41 -24.04 -8.08
C ILE A 340 3.12 -23.06 -9.02
N ASP A 341 2.58 -22.89 -10.23
CA ASP A 341 3.21 -22.12 -11.31
C ASP A 341 3.12 -20.60 -11.14
N LEU A 342 1.96 -20.12 -10.64
CA LEU A 342 1.65 -18.71 -10.52
C LEU A 342 1.02 -18.43 -9.17
N THR A 343 1.69 -17.63 -8.34
CA THR A 343 1.13 -17.06 -7.11
C THR A 343 0.72 -15.61 -7.37
N LEU A 344 -0.51 -15.26 -6.98
CA LEU A 344 -1.06 -13.93 -7.08
C LEU A 344 -1.28 -13.38 -5.67
N SER A 345 -0.69 -12.22 -5.40
CA SER A 345 -0.71 -11.54 -4.10
C SER A 345 -1.07 -10.06 -4.24
N GLY A 346 -1.41 -9.45 -3.11
CA GLY A 346 -1.74 -8.03 -2.94
C GLY A 346 -1.00 -7.41 -1.77
N HIS A 347 -1.75 -6.89 -0.79
CA HIS A 347 -1.36 -6.53 0.58
C HIS A 347 -0.50 -5.27 0.73
N THR A 348 0.46 -5.09 -0.17
CA THR A 348 1.54 -4.12 0.02
C THR A 348 1.17 -2.71 -0.40
N HIS A 349 0.22 -2.56 -1.34
CA HIS A 349 -0.19 -1.30 -1.98
C HIS A 349 0.93 -0.45 -2.61
N GLY A 350 2.17 -0.93 -2.66
CA GLY A 350 3.33 -0.03 -2.79
C GLY A 350 3.36 1.06 -1.70
N MET A 351 2.77 0.81 -0.52
CA MET A 351 2.46 1.79 0.52
C MET A 351 1.68 3.03 0.02
N GLN A 352 1.03 2.93 -1.15
CA GLN A 352 0.30 4.01 -1.82
C GLN A 352 1.18 5.22 -2.20
N PHE A 353 2.50 5.06 -2.12
CA PHE A 353 3.45 6.14 -2.35
C PHE A 353 4.79 5.60 -2.83
N GLY A 354 5.31 6.21 -3.89
CA GLY A 354 6.69 6.03 -4.31
C GLY A 354 6.93 6.56 -5.71
N VAL A 355 8.02 6.08 -6.31
CA VAL A 355 8.46 6.38 -7.67
C VAL A 355 8.39 5.10 -8.49
N ASN A 356 7.71 5.14 -9.63
CA ASN A 356 7.52 3.98 -10.52
C ASN A 356 7.77 4.40 -11.97
N LEU A 357 9.05 4.50 -12.33
CA LEU A 357 9.52 4.83 -13.67
C LEU A 357 10.07 3.57 -14.35
N PRO A 358 10.13 3.51 -15.69
CA PRO A 358 10.62 2.33 -16.42
C PRO A 358 12.01 1.83 -15.99
N PHE A 359 12.87 2.75 -15.54
CA PHE A 359 14.26 2.46 -15.13
C PHE A 359 14.49 2.57 -13.63
N PHE A 360 13.49 2.99 -12.85
CA PHE A 360 13.66 3.19 -11.42
C PHE A 360 12.34 3.01 -10.67
N LYS A 361 12.34 2.08 -9.72
CA LYS A 361 11.19 1.74 -8.89
C LYS A 361 11.59 1.81 -7.41
N TRP A 362 10.91 2.64 -6.63
CA TRP A 362 11.18 2.81 -5.20
C TRP A 362 9.88 3.12 -4.44
N SER A 363 9.68 2.46 -3.30
CA SER A 363 8.64 2.80 -2.31
C SER A 363 9.17 2.46 -0.92
N PRO A 364 8.72 3.15 0.15
CA PRO A 364 9.08 2.78 1.51
C PRO A 364 8.76 1.32 1.86
N VAL A 365 7.81 0.69 1.15
CA VAL A 365 7.42 -0.71 1.38
C VAL A 365 8.57 -1.71 1.19
N GLN A 366 9.54 -1.40 0.33
CA GLN A 366 10.66 -2.31 0.01
C GLN A 366 11.57 -2.58 1.22
N TYR A 367 11.54 -1.71 2.22
CA TYR A 367 12.29 -1.90 3.47
C TYR A 367 11.60 -2.86 4.44
N SER A 368 10.34 -3.24 4.16
CA SER A 368 9.56 -4.21 4.93
C SER A 368 9.28 -5.49 4.15
N TYR A 369 9.22 -5.42 2.81
CA TYR A 369 8.91 -6.55 1.92
C TYR A 369 9.95 -6.66 0.82
N LYS A 370 10.49 -7.87 0.61
CA LYS A 370 11.38 -8.16 -0.52
C LYS A 370 10.63 -8.14 -1.84
N GLN A 371 9.45 -8.78 -1.88
CA GLN A 371 8.53 -8.76 -3.01
C GLN A 371 7.34 -7.87 -2.68
N TRP A 372 7.13 -6.82 -3.47
CA TRP A 372 6.22 -5.74 -3.10
C TRP A 372 5.50 -5.05 -4.25
N ALA A 373 5.95 -5.19 -5.51
CA ALA A 373 5.16 -4.71 -6.66
C ALA A 373 5.64 -5.33 -7.98
N GLY A 374 4.71 -5.98 -8.70
CA GLY A 374 4.93 -6.56 -10.02
C GLY A 374 5.38 -8.03 -9.98
N LEU A 375 6.01 -8.47 -11.06
CA LEU A 375 6.38 -9.86 -11.29
C LEU A 375 7.75 -10.22 -10.69
N TYR A 376 7.80 -11.34 -9.99
CA TYR A 376 8.99 -11.99 -9.45
C TYR A 376 9.03 -13.45 -9.91
N GLN A 377 10.22 -14.03 -10.00
CA GLN A 377 10.40 -15.40 -10.47
C GLN A 377 11.49 -16.12 -9.66
N ARG A 378 11.26 -17.38 -9.34
CA ARG A 378 12.26 -18.31 -8.80
C ARG A 378 12.06 -19.67 -9.45
N GLY A 379 13.05 -20.12 -10.22
CA GLY A 379 12.88 -21.32 -11.05
C GLY A 379 11.74 -21.14 -12.06
N ALA A 380 10.83 -22.11 -12.11
CA ALA A 380 9.62 -22.07 -12.95
C ALA A 380 8.47 -21.28 -12.30
N GLN A 381 8.48 -21.12 -10.97
CA GLN A 381 7.41 -20.45 -10.24
C GLN A 381 7.50 -18.93 -10.39
N ARG A 382 6.33 -18.30 -10.47
CA ARG A 382 6.20 -16.85 -10.52
C ARG A 382 5.31 -16.34 -9.39
N LEU A 383 5.64 -15.16 -8.88
CA LEU A 383 4.81 -14.39 -7.97
C LEU A 383 4.49 -13.06 -8.64
N TYR A 384 3.22 -12.67 -8.64
CA TYR A 384 2.83 -11.31 -8.98
C TYR A 384 2.24 -10.61 -7.76
N VAL A 385 2.80 -9.45 -7.40
CA VAL A 385 2.31 -8.61 -6.32
C VAL A 385 1.56 -7.41 -6.91
N ASN A 386 0.23 -7.47 -6.86
CA ASN A 386 -0.65 -6.39 -7.27
C ASN A 386 -0.63 -5.27 -6.22
N VAL A 387 -0.63 -4.01 -6.66
CA VAL A 387 -0.60 -2.86 -5.74
C VAL A 387 -1.99 -2.41 -5.27
N GLY A 388 -3.02 -3.21 -5.49
CA GLY A 388 -4.38 -2.98 -5.03
C GLY A 388 -5.19 -2.03 -5.91
N LEU A 389 -6.52 -2.18 -5.89
CA LEU A 389 -7.49 -1.37 -6.61
C LEU A 389 -8.04 -0.21 -5.76
N GLY A 390 -8.11 -0.41 -4.44
CA GLY A 390 -8.62 0.56 -3.47
C GLY A 390 -7.54 1.43 -2.85
N TYR A 391 -7.81 1.95 -1.66
CA TYR A 391 -6.82 2.61 -0.81
C TYR A 391 -7.20 2.41 0.67
N LEU A 392 -6.25 2.56 1.59
CA LEU A 392 -6.44 2.37 3.02
C LEU A 392 -5.74 3.48 3.81
N GLY A 393 -6.48 4.08 4.75
CA GLY A 393 -5.96 5.06 5.69
C GLY A 393 -5.66 6.42 5.06
N TYR A 394 -4.64 6.50 4.21
CA TYR A 394 -4.33 7.67 3.39
C TYR A 394 -5.16 7.63 2.09
N PRO A 395 -6.04 8.61 1.82
CA PRO A 395 -6.97 8.58 0.70
C PRO A 395 -6.34 9.04 -0.61
N GLY A 396 -5.09 8.66 -0.87
CA GLY A 396 -4.34 9.07 -2.05
C GLY A 396 -3.38 7.99 -2.52
N ARG A 397 -2.98 8.09 -3.80
CA ARG A 397 -1.95 7.23 -4.40
C ARG A 397 -0.99 8.03 -5.26
N VAL A 398 0.30 7.77 -5.14
CA VAL A 398 1.36 8.42 -5.93
C VAL A 398 2.39 7.38 -6.37
N GLY A 399 2.69 7.32 -7.67
CA GLY A 399 3.63 6.36 -8.27
C GLY A 399 3.07 4.93 -8.37
N PHE A 400 2.33 4.47 -7.35
CA PHE A 400 1.65 3.18 -7.33
C PHE A 400 0.13 3.38 -7.32
N LEU A 401 -0.38 3.69 -8.50
CA LEU A 401 -1.80 3.93 -8.76
C LEU A 401 -2.62 2.63 -8.69
N PRO A 402 -3.96 2.71 -8.53
CA PRO A 402 -4.84 1.55 -8.51
C PRO A 402 -4.63 0.64 -9.71
N GLU A 403 -4.50 -0.67 -9.50
CA GLU A 403 -4.06 -1.60 -10.53
C GLU A 403 -5.11 -2.68 -10.85
N ILE A 404 -5.36 -2.89 -12.14
CA ILE A 404 -6.07 -4.04 -12.71
C ILE A 404 -5.07 -4.78 -13.61
N THR A 405 -4.72 -6.01 -13.27
CA THR A 405 -3.67 -6.73 -14.00
C THR A 405 -4.27 -7.84 -14.83
N VAL A 406 -3.92 -7.88 -16.12
CA VAL A 406 -4.32 -8.91 -17.07
C VAL A 406 -3.08 -9.72 -17.45
N PHE A 407 -3.12 -11.00 -17.13
CA PHE A 407 -2.13 -11.99 -17.53
C PHE A 407 -2.61 -12.70 -18.78
N GLU A 408 -1.76 -12.74 -19.81
CA GLU A 408 -1.95 -13.62 -20.95
C GLU A 408 -1.03 -14.83 -20.76
N LEU A 409 -1.62 -15.98 -20.49
CA LEU A 409 -0.89 -17.24 -20.37
C LEU A 409 -0.50 -17.72 -21.76
N ARG A 410 0.77 -18.08 -21.93
CA ARG A 410 1.31 -18.57 -23.19
C ARG A 410 2.09 -19.85 -22.96
N ARG A 411 2.00 -20.78 -23.91
CA ARG A 411 2.90 -21.93 -23.94
C ARG A 411 4.30 -21.48 -24.36
N ALA A 412 5.33 -21.92 -23.63
CA ALA A 412 6.73 -21.51 -23.84
C ALA A 412 7.41 -22.31 -24.96
#